data_AF-A0AB39R4S7-F1
#
_entry.id   AF-A0AB39R4S7-F1
#
_cell.length_a   1.000
_cell.length_b   1.000
_cell.length_c   1.000
_cell.angle_alpha   90.00
_cell.angle_beta   90.00
_cell.angle_gamma   90.00
#
_symmetry.space_group_name_H-M   'P 1'
#
loop_
_entity.id
_entity.type
_entity.pdbx_description
1 polymer ?
#
loop_
_entity_poly.entity_id
_entity_poly.type
_entity_poly.pdbx_seq_one_letter_code
_entity_poly.pdbx_strand_id
1 'polypeptide(L)'
;MPDIKADKIGLETGTYHLPCGCRIFVKFPGGHIHFEHGGAKCPELSALWSAYWASCRNGHSWTSLNNYLACLRHVGAWTGRLGTIAHERDRYPNPADSLDHPTDPAASEEDPHGLV
;
A
#
# COMPACT_ATOMS: atom_id res chain seq x y z
N MET A 1 -6.02 -9.65 25.18
CA MET A 1 -4.58 -9.34 25.15
C MET A 1 -4.41 -7.95 25.74
N PRO A 2 -3.35 -7.66 26.50
CA PRO A 2 -3.11 -6.33 27.05
C PRO A 2 -2.78 -5.33 25.93
N ASP A 3 -3.19 -4.08 26.15
CA ASP A 3 -2.87 -2.95 25.27
C ASP A 3 -1.45 -2.45 25.55
N ILE A 4 -0.69 -2.18 24.48
CA ILE A 4 0.71 -1.72 24.51
C ILE A 4 0.74 -0.25 24.06
N LYS A 5 1.20 0.65 24.93
CA LYS A 5 1.48 2.05 24.54
C LYS A 5 2.88 2.13 23.96
N ALA A 6 3.02 2.62 22.73
CA ALA A 6 4.31 2.72 22.07
C ALA A 6 4.29 3.79 20.98
N ASP A 7 5.44 4.40 20.68
CA ASP A 7 5.57 5.36 19.58
C ASP A 7 5.47 4.70 18.20
N LYS A 8 5.77 3.40 18.13
CA LYS A 8 5.74 2.56 16.94
C LYS A 8 5.39 1.12 17.29
N ILE A 9 4.98 0.32 16.31
CA ILE A 9 4.75 -1.10 16.54
C ILE A 9 6.07 -1.83 16.89
N GLY A 10 6.01 -2.68 17.91
CA GLY A 10 7.11 -3.53 18.37
C GLY A 10 7.11 -4.89 17.67
N LEU A 11 7.84 -5.85 18.24
CA LEU A 11 8.00 -7.22 17.69
C LEU A 11 7.14 -8.27 18.41
N GLU A 12 6.15 -7.79 19.16
CA GLU A 12 5.33 -8.59 20.05
C GLU A 12 3.91 -8.66 19.51
N THR A 13 3.26 -9.81 19.66
CA THR A 13 1.85 -9.93 19.34
C THR A 13 1.02 -9.14 20.36
N GLY A 14 0.21 -8.19 19.90
CA GLY A 14 -0.59 -7.38 20.79
C GLY A 14 -1.27 -6.20 20.11
N THR A 15 -2.06 -5.46 20.89
CA THR A 15 -2.73 -4.24 20.45
C THR A 15 -1.88 -3.03 20.82
N TYR A 16 -1.47 -2.24 19.83
CA TYR A 16 -0.65 -1.06 20.00
C TYR A 16 -1.48 0.21 19.97
N HIS A 17 -1.25 1.10 20.93
CA HIS A 17 -1.84 2.44 21.04
C HIS A 17 -0.76 3.46 20.71
N LEU A 18 -0.84 4.02 19.51
CA LEU A 18 0.13 5.00 19.01
C LEU A 18 -0.25 6.42 19.45
N PRO A 19 0.73 7.34 19.59
CA PRO A 19 0.48 8.73 19.97
C PRO A 19 -0.45 9.49 19.01
N CYS A 20 -0.48 9.10 17.72
CA CYS A 20 -1.39 9.69 16.73
C CYS A 20 -2.87 9.32 16.94
N GLY A 21 -3.19 8.46 17.91
CA GLY A 21 -4.55 8.00 18.21
C GLY A 21 -4.96 6.72 17.49
N CYS A 22 -4.03 6.09 16.76
CA CYS A 22 -4.26 4.84 16.07
C CYS A 22 -4.14 3.63 17.02
N ARG A 23 -5.12 2.71 16.98
CA ARG A 23 -5.13 1.42 17.71
C ARG A 23 -5.03 0.24 16.73
N ILE A 24 -3.93 -0.51 16.78
CA ILE A 24 -3.58 -1.53 15.77
C ILE A 24 -3.24 -2.85 16.43
N PHE A 25 -3.85 -3.95 15.98
CA PHE A 25 -3.44 -5.28 16.40
C PHE A 25 -2.32 -5.78 15.49
N VAL A 26 -1.23 -6.27 16.08
CA VAL A 26 -0.12 -6.88 15.35
C VAL A 26 0.03 -8.33 15.75
N LYS A 27 0.10 -9.22 14.75
CA LYS A 27 0.39 -10.63 14.94
C LYS A 27 1.85 -10.93 14.57
N PHE A 28 2.59 -11.46 15.53
CA PHE A 28 3.94 -11.97 15.38
C PHE A 28 4.01 -13.50 15.56
N PRO A 29 4.95 -14.18 14.88
CA PRO A 29 5.92 -13.63 13.92
C PRO A 29 5.28 -13.19 12.59
N GLY A 30 5.97 -12.34 11.83
CA GLY A 30 5.53 -11.85 10.51
C GLY A 30 5.02 -10.40 10.47
N GLY A 31 4.69 -9.82 11.63
CA GLY A 31 4.30 -8.39 11.73
C GLY A 31 3.04 -8.07 10.95
N HIS A 32 2.07 -8.99 10.94
CA HIS A 32 0.80 -8.79 10.24
C HIS A 32 -0.03 -7.77 11.02
N ILE A 33 -0.29 -6.62 10.39
CA ILE A 33 -1.15 -5.59 10.98
C ILE A 33 -2.61 -5.88 10.63
N HIS A 34 -3.45 -5.96 11.66
CA HIS A 34 -4.89 -6.09 11.54
C HIS A 34 -5.54 -4.84 12.10
N PHE A 35 -6.56 -4.37 11.42
CA PHE A 35 -7.45 -3.40 12.04
C PHE A 35 -8.33 -4.06 13.07
N GLU A 36 -8.38 -3.44 14.25
CA GLU A 36 -9.50 -3.64 15.13
C GLU A 36 -10.74 -3.00 14.50
N HIS A 37 -11.81 -3.78 14.34
CA HIS A 37 -13.10 -3.24 13.90
C HIS A 37 -13.67 -2.37 15.02
N GLY A 38 -14.09 -1.14 14.70
CA GLY A 38 -14.70 -0.21 15.67
C GLY A 38 -13.75 0.54 16.60
N GLY A 39 -12.42 0.36 16.46
CA GLY A 39 -11.43 1.10 17.25
C GLY A 39 -11.14 2.52 16.73
N ALA A 40 -10.55 3.35 17.60
CA ALA A 40 -10.08 4.70 17.23
C ALA A 40 -9.00 4.61 16.14
N LYS A 41 -9.25 5.29 15.02
CA LYS A 41 -8.30 5.43 13.91
C LYS A 41 -8.01 6.90 13.72
N CYS A 42 -6.74 7.20 13.63
CA CYS A 42 -6.29 8.51 13.23
C CYS A 42 -6.72 8.80 11.76
N PRO A 43 -7.09 10.04 11.41
CA PRO A 43 -7.61 10.36 10.07
C PRO A 43 -6.65 9.97 8.93
N GLU A 44 -5.35 10.15 9.16
CA GLU A 44 -4.30 9.84 8.18
C GLU A 44 -4.28 8.35 7.82
N LEU A 45 -4.23 7.46 8.82
CA LEU A 45 -4.27 6.02 8.57
C LEU A 45 -5.58 5.59 7.88
N SER A 46 -6.71 6.22 8.23
CA SER A 46 -7.99 5.93 7.59
C SER A 46 -7.97 6.27 6.09
N ALA A 47 -7.34 7.38 5.71
CA ALA A 47 -7.17 7.78 4.32
C ALA A 47 -6.25 6.81 3.56
N LEU A 48 -5.10 6.46 4.15
CA LEU A 48 -4.15 5.50 3.56
C LEU A 48 -4.78 4.14 3.29
N TRP A 49 -5.57 3.64 4.24
CA TRP A 49 -6.25 2.36 4.05
C TRP A 49 -7.39 2.44 3.04
N SER A 50 -8.12 3.55 2.97
CA SER A 50 -9.11 3.77 1.93
C SER A 50 -8.48 3.70 0.53
N ALA A 51 -7.31 4.33 0.35
CA ALA A 51 -6.54 4.25 -0.88
C ALA A 51 -6.07 2.81 -1.19
N TYR A 52 -5.56 2.10 -0.18
CA TYR A 52 -5.19 0.69 -0.32
C TYR A 52 -6.36 -0.18 -0.78
N TRP A 53 -7.50 -0.14 -0.08
CA TRP A 53 -8.66 -0.97 -0.42
C TRP A 53 -9.25 -0.60 -1.78
N ALA A 54 -9.26 0.67 -2.15
CA ALA A 54 -9.67 1.11 -3.48
C ALA A 54 -8.79 0.52 -4.58
N SER A 55 -7.47 0.42 -4.35
CA SER A 55 -6.51 -0.17 -5.29
C SER A 55 -6.46 -1.71 -5.29
N CYS A 56 -7.05 -2.37 -4.30
CA CYS A 56 -7.07 -3.83 -4.14
C CYS A 56 -8.31 -4.50 -4.78
N ARG A 57 -9.19 -3.76 -5.47
CA ARG A 57 -10.47 -4.30 -5.99
C ARG A 57 -10.31 -5.56 -6.85
N ASN A 58 -9.23 -5.66 -7.61
CA ASN A 58 -8.94 -6.80 -8.50
C ASN A 58 -7.74 -7.64 -8.00
N GLY A 59 -7.46 -7.60 -6.70
CA GLY A 59 -6.29 -8.23 -6.11
C GLY A 59 -5.10 -7.26 -5.98
N HIS A 60 -3.93 -7.83 -5.67
CA HIS A 60 -2.72 -7.05 -5.48
C HIS A 60 -2.13 -6.55 -6.80
N SER A 61 -1.63 -5.32 -6.74
CA SER A 61 -0.93 -4.58 -7.78
C SER A 61 0.19 -3.76 -7.15
N TRP A 62 1.10 -3.23 -7.98
CA TRP A 62 2.16 -2.31 -7.52
C TRP A 62 1.57 -1.15 -6.71
N THR A 63 0.51 -0.51 -7.21
CA THR A 63 -0.18 0.60 -6.53
C THR A 63 -0.73 0.18 -5.18
N SER A 64 -1.39 -0.98 -5.10
CA SER A 64 -1.93 -1.46 -3.83
C SER A 64 -0.85 -1.76 -2.81
N LEU A 65 0.24 -2.40 -3.21
CA LEU A 65 1.32 -2.73 -2.28
C LEU A 65 2.10 -1.47 -1.89
N ASN A 66 2.19 -0.47 -2.77
CA ASN A 66 2.73 0.84 -2.43
C ASN A 66 1.86 1.59 -1.41
N ASN A 67 0.53 1.57 -1.56
CA ASN A 67 -0.41 2.11 -0.57
C ASN A 67 -0.32 1.38 0.76
N TYR A 68 -0.14 0.05 0.73
CA TYR A 68 0.07 -0.75 1.93
C TYR A 68 1.39 -0.43 2.64
N LEU A 69 2.47 -0.18 1.89
CA LEU A 69 3.73 0.31 2.45
C LEU A 69 3.56 1.65 3.15
N ALA A 70 2.75 2.56 2.62
CA ALA A 70 2.45 3.82 3.29
C ALA A 70 1.72 3.59 4.63
N CYS A 71 0.76 2.66 4.68
CA CYS A 71 0.11 2.26 5.93
C CYS A 71 1.12 1.71 6.95
N LEU A 72 2.04 0.85 6.52
CA LEU A 72 3.07 0.24 7.37
C LEU A 72 4.07 1.28 7.89
N ARG A 73 4.48 2.23 7.05
CA ARG A 73 5.36 3.34 7.46
C ARG A 73 4.68 4.24 8.50
N HIS A 74 3.41 4.56 8.30
CA HIS A 74 2.65 5.40 9.22
C HIS A 74 2.62 4.82 10.65
N VAL A 75 2.40 3.51 10.79
CA VAL A 75 2.37 2.84 12.11
C VAL A 75 3.76 2.47 12.65
N GLY A 76 4.82 2.85 11.94
CA GLY A 76 6.20 2.57 12.34
C GLY A 76 6.58 1.09 12.31
N ALA A 77 6.10 0.34 11.31
CA ALA A 77 6.45 -1.07 11.15
C ALA A 77 7.97 -1.29 11.02
N TRP A 78 8.46 -2.39 11.62
CA TRP A 78 9.88 -2.76 11.52
C TRP A 78 10.34 -2.94 10.06
N THR A 79 11.64 -2.74 9.85
CA THR A 79 12.26 -2.74 8.51
C THR A 79 12.11 -4.07 7.79
N GLY A 80 12.10 -5.20 8.50
CA GLY A 80 11.89 -6.52 7.91
C GLY A 80 10.54 -6.64 7.19
N ARG A 81 9.43 -6.19 7.80
CA ARG A 81 8.10 -6.20 7.14
C ARG A 81 8.05 -5.25 5.95
N LEU A 82 8.63 -4.07 6.09
CA LEU A 82 8.72 -3.11 4.99
C LEU A 82 9.47 -3.73 3.80
N GLY A 83 10.59 -4.41 4.07
CA GLY A 83 11.38 -5.13 3.06
C GLY A 83 10.59 -6.23 2.37
N THR A 84 9.87 -7.08 3.12
CA THR A 84 9.03 -8.14 2.54
C THR A 84 7.97 -7.59 1.59
N ILE A 85 7.26 -6.53 1.99
CA ILE A 85 6.21 -5.94 1.16
C ILE A 85 6.78 -5.15 -0.02
N ALA A 86 7.92 -4.48 0.15
CA ALA A 86 8.62 -3.82 -0.96
C ALA A 86 9.08 -4.84 -2.00
N HIS A 87 9.66 -5.96 -1.56
CA HIS A 87 10.05 -7.04 -2.45
C HIS A 87 8.85 -7.62 -3.21
N GLU A 88 7.72 -7.85 -2.53
CA GLU A 88 6.50 -8.31 -3.20
C GLU A 88 5.95 -7.27 -4.19
N ARG A 89 5.96 -5.99 -3.85
CA ARG A 89 5.54 -4.89 -4.73
C ARG A 89 6.34 -4.89 -6.04
N ASP A 90 7.65 -5.08 -5.95
CA ASP A 90 8.56 -5.00 -7.09
C ASP A 90 8.40 -6.18 -8.08
N ARG A 91 7.57 -7.18 -7.75
CA ARG A 91 7.15 -8.24 -8.68
C ARG A 91 6.04 -7.79 -9.63
N TYR A 92 5.42 -6.64 -9.38
CA TYR A 92 4.34 -6.08 -10.18
C TYR A 92 4.86 -4.93 -11.05
N PRO A 93 4.32 -4.74 -12.27
CA PRO A 93 4.69 -3.61 -13.12
C PRO A 93 4.41 -2.27 -12.43
N ASN A 94 5.41 -1.38 -12.40
CA ASN A 94 5.24 -0.03 -11.91
C ASN A 94 4.51 0.81 -12.97
N PRO A 95 3.37 1.45 -12.64
CA PRO A 95 2.65 2.31 -13.58
C PRO A 95 3.49 3.44 -14.16
N ALA A 96 4.50 3.94 -13.44
CA ALA A 96 5.38 4.99 -13.96
C ALA A 96 6.25 4.51 -15.14
N ASP A 97 6.62 3.23 -15.17
CA ASP A 97 7.50 2.66 -16.21
C ASP A 97 6.77 2.57 -17.57
N SER A 98 5.44 2.63 -17.58
CA SER A 98 4.63 2.58 -18.81
C SER A 98 4.58 3.88 -19.61
N LEU A 99 5.03 5.00 -19.03
CA LEU A 99 5.05 6.32 -19.66
C LEU A 99 6.35 6.60 -20.44
N ASP A 100 7.35 5.73 -20.34
CA ASP A 100 8.66 5.89 -21.01
C ASP A 100 8.70 5.32 -22.43
N HIS A 101 7.56 4.83 -22.96
CA HIS A 101 7.45 4.56 -24.39
C HIS A 101 7.20 5.89 -25.12
N PRO A 102 8.13 6.38 -25.96
CA PRO A 102 7.78 7.45 -26.89
C PRO A 102 6.62 6.92 -27.73
N THR A 103 5.47 7.60 -27.65
CA THR A 103 4.38 7.43 -28.60
C THR A 103 4.97 7.72 -29.97
N ASP A 104 5.23 6.68 -30.76
CA ASP A 104 5.73 6.85 -32.13
C ASP A 104 4.66 7.62 -32.92
N PRO A 105 4.89 8.87 -33.36
CA PRO A 105 3.88 9.66 -34.06
C PRO A 105 3.55 9.10 -35.47
N ALA A 106 4.24 8.04 -35.91
CA ALA A 106 4.20 7.53 -37.27
C ALA A 106 2.99 6.62 -37.61
N ALA A 107 1.93 6.58 -36.79
CA ALA A 107 0.71 5.81 -37.08
C ALA A 107 -0.49 6.72 -37.39
N SER A 108 -0.29 7.80 -38.14
CA SER A 108 -1.37 8.66 -38.62
C SER A 108 -1.04 9.29 -39.97
N GLU A 109 -0.69 8.51 -40.98
CA GLU A 109 -0.75 8.95 -42.37
C GLU A 109 -0.80 7.73 -43.31
N GLU A 110 -1.95 7.54 -43.98
CA GLU A 110 -2.23 6.83 -45.25
C GLU A 110 -3.73 6.42 -45.21
N ASP A 111 -4.69 6.86 -46.04
CA ASP A 111 -4.82 7.83 -47.14
C ASP A 111 -6.36 7.92 -47.41
N PRO A 112 -7.01 9.10 -47.55
CA PRO A 112 -8.44 9.17 -47.80
C PRO A 112 -8.81 9.37 -49.29
N HIS A 113 -8.06 8.93 -50.31
CA HIS A 113 -8.56 9.01 -51.69
C HIS A 113 -8.12 7.86 -52.62
N GLY A 114 -9.06 6.95 -52.93
CA GLY A 114 -8.92 5.96 -54.01
C GLY A 114 -10.24 5.77 -54.76
N LEU A 115 -10.55 6.74 -55.61
CA LEU A 115 -11.73 6.77 -56.49
C LEU A 115 -11.36 6.18 -57.85
N VAL A 116 -11.89 5.00 -58.21
CA VAL A 116 -12.25 4.62 -59.60
C VAL A 116 -13.37 3.58 -59.59
#